data_AF-A0A1M7UMR1-F1
#
_entry.id   AF-A0A1M7UMR1-F1
#
_cell.length_a   1.000
_cell.length_b   1.000
_cell.length_c   1.000
_cell.angle_alpha   90.00
_cell.angle_beta   90.00
_cell.angle_gamma   90.00
#
_symmetry.space_group_name_H-M   'P 1'
#
loop_
_entity.id
_entity.type
_entity.pdbx_description
1 polymer ?
#
loop_
_entity_poly.entity_id
_entity_poly.type
_entity_poly.pdbx_seq_one_letter_code
_entity_poly.pdbx_strand_id
1 'polypeptide(L)' 'MTKRVEQFPLTVERLERALVLIAYLIELDGDVHLSMYEKFEAELGELKTKEAIKNRARKRLESYLNEGGGLKAIR' A
#
# COMPACT_ATOMS: atom_id res chain seq x y z
N MET A 1 17.40 -20.62 17.06
CA MET A 1 16.97 -20.67 15.64
C MET A 1 15.90 -19.62 15.42
N THR A 2 16.26 -18.43 14.95
CA THR A 2 15.31 -17.39 14.57
C THR A 2 14.67 -17.82 13.26
N LYS A 3 13.45 -18.35 13.33
CA LYS A 3 12.63 -18.69 12.17
C LYS A 3 12.51 -17.40 11.35
N ARG A 4 13.08 -17.34 10.14
CA ARG A 4 12.75 -16.26 9.19
C ARG A 4 11.24 -16.34 9.04
N VAL A 5 10.52 -15.38 9.61
CA VAL A 5 9.12 -15.16 9.27
C VAL A 5 9.17 -14.98 7.76
N GLU A 6 8.62 -15.93 7.00
CA GLU A 6 8.42 -15.73 5.58
C GLU A 6 7.75 -14.36 5.45
N GLN A 7 8.44 -13.42 4.80
CA GLN A 7 7.91 -12.07 4.62
C GLN A 7 6.75 -12.21 3.65
N PHE A 8 5.58 -12.51 4.20
CA PHE A 8 4.34 -12.42 3.47
C PHE A 8 4.24 -10.99 2.93
N PRO A 9 3.95 -10.82 1.64
CA PRO A 9 3.85 -9.49 1.07
C PRO A 9 2.75 -8.71 1.82
N LEU A 10 3.13 -7.57 2.40
CA LEU A 10 2.20 -6.59 2.94
C LEU A 10 1.45 -5.96 1.77
N THR A 11 0.18 -6.33 1.62
CA THR A 11 -0.71 -5.75 0.60
C THR A 11 -1.72 -4.83 1.27
N VAL A 12 -2.26 -3.89 0.50
CA VAL A 12 -3.31 -2.95 0.95
C VAL A 12 -4.47 -3.71 1.60
N GLU A 13 -4.95 -4.78 0.96
CA GLU A 13 -6.10 -5.55 1.46
C GLU A 13 -5.79 -6.34 2.74
N ARG A 14 -4.54 -6.78 2.90
CA ARG A 14 -4.13 -7.45 4.15
C ARG A 14 -4.09 -6.46 5.30
N LEU A 15 -3.59 -5.26 5.05
CA LEU A 15 -3.49 -4.23 6.07
C LEU A 15 -4.86 -3.66 6.46
N GLU A 16 -5.75 -3.46 5.48
CA GLU A 16 -7.15 -3.08 5.75
C GLU A 16 -7.86 -4.12 6.61
N ARG A 17 -7.69 -5.41 6.31
CA ARG A 17 -8.24 -6.49 7.15
C ARG A 17 -7.64 -6.50 8.56
N ALA A 18 -6.33 -6.26 8.68
CA ALA A 18 -5.68 -6.18 9.98
C ALA A 18 -6.22 -5.01 10.82
N LEU A 19 -6.42 -3.83 10.21
CA LEU A 19 -7.01 -2.68 10.87
C LEU A 19 -8.42 -2.96 11.40
N VAL A 20 -9.26 -3.70 10.66
CA VAL A 20 -10.59 -4.11 11.15
C VAL A 20 -10.47 -5.00 12.39
N LEU A 21 -9.54 -5.95 12.40
CA LEU A 21 -9.32 -6.81 13.57
C LEU A 21 -8.79 -6.03 14.77
N ILE A 22 -7.86 -5.10 14.56
CA ILE A 22 -7.33 -4.26 15.64
C ILE A 22 -8.43 -3.33 16.19
N ALA A 23 -9.26 -2.74 15.33
CA ALA A 23 -10.41 -1.95 15.77
C ALA A 23 -11.35 -2.77 16.67
N TYR A 24 -11.66 -4.01 16.28
CA TYR A 24 -12.43 -4.92 17.13
C TYR A 24 -11.76 -5.18 18.49
N LEU A 25 -10.44 -5.36 18.51
CA LEU A 25 -9.70 -5.55 19.76
C LEU A 25 -9.65 -4.29 20.63
N ILE A 26 -9.62 -3.09 20.04
CA ILE A 26 -9.72 -1.82 20.78
C ILE A 26 -11.07 -1.72 21.49
N GLU A 27 -12.16 -2.09 20.81
CA GLU A 27 -13.49 -2.10 21.42
C GLU A 27 -13.60 -3.12 22.57
N LEU A 28 -12.79 -4.19 22.57
CA LEU A 28 -12.79 -5.20 23.64
C LEU A 28 -11.83 -4.88 24.79
N ASP A 29 -10.59 -4.52 24.47
CA ASP A 29 -9.47 -4.40 25.41
C ASP A 29 -9.17 -2.93 25.77
N GLY A 30 -9.88 -1.98 25.15
CA GLY A 30 -9.61 -0.55 25.26
C GLY A 30 -8.33 -0.14 24.56
N ASP A 31 -7.67 0.87 25.10
CA ASP A 31 -6.63 1.64 24.42
C ASP A 31 -5.30 0.91 24.17
N VAL A 32 -5.16 -0.33 24.64
CA VAL A 32 -3.92 -1.13 24.55
C VAL A 32 -3.42 -1.27 23.11
N HIS A 33 -4.34 -1.35 22.14
CA HIS A 33 -4.00 -1.58 20.73
C HIS A 33 -3.97 -0.30 19.87
N LEU A 34 -4.20 0.90 20.45
CA LEU A 34 -4.24 2.15 19.69
C LEU A 34 -2.92 2.45 18.97
N SER A 35 -1.79 2.25 19.65
CA SER A 35 -0.46 2.48 19.04
C SER A 35 -0.20 1.58 17.82
N MET A 36 -0.71 0.34 17.86
CA MET A 36 -0.60 -0.59 16.74
C MET A 36 -1.51 -0.17 15.59
N TYR A 37 -2.72 0.29 15.91
CA TYR A 37 -3.67 0.80 14.93
C TYR A 37 -3.12 2.00 14.16
N GLU A 38 -2.61 3.02 14.88
CA GLU A 38 -2.02 4.23 14.28
C GLU A 38 -0.87 3.87 13.33
N LYS A 39 0.02 2.97 13.76
CA LYS A 39 1.12 2.51 12.92
C LYS A 39 0.62 1.86 11.62
N PHE A 40 -0.43 1.04 11.70
CA PHE A 40 -0.97 0.36 10.52
C PHE A 40 -1.72 1.35 9.62
N GLU A 41 -2.38 2.36 10.15
CA GLU A 41 -2.97 3.43 9.32
C GLU A 41 -1.89 4.18 8.51
N ALA A 42 -0.75 4.50 9.14
CA ALA A 42 0.37 5.13 8.46
C ALA A 42 0.93 4.24 7.33
N GLU A 43 1.17 2.95 7.62
CA GLU A 43 1.65 1.98 6.61
C GLU A 43 0.65 1.82 5.45
N LEU A 44 -0.66 1.84 5.72
CA LEU A 44 -1.70 1.79 4.68
C LEU A 44 -1.63 3.01 3.77
N GLY A 45 -1.49 4.20 4.37
CA GLY A 45 -1.38 5.46 3.66
C GLY A 45 -0.17 5.49 2.72
N GLU A 46 0.98 5.00 3.19
CA GLU A 46 2.19 4.89 2.38
C GLU A 46 2.03 3.94 1.19
N LEU A 47 1.45 2.75 1.42
CA LEU A 47 1.20 1.77 0.36
C LEU A 47 0.26 2.31 -0.70
N LYS A 48 -0.89 2.86 -0.30
CA LYS A 48 -1.87 3.46 -1.22
C LYS A 48 -1.26 4.62 -2.01
N THR A 49 -0.46 5.46 -1.37
CA THR A 49 0.24 6.56 -2.03
C THR A 49 1.22 6.06 -3.09
N LYS A 50 2.02 5.05 -2.76
CA LYS A 50 2.97 4.44 -3.68
C LYS A 50 2.28 3.80 -4.88
N GLU A 51 1.18 3.09 -4.68
CA GLU A 51 0.37 2.52 -5.76
C GLU A 51 -0.23 3.62 -6.65
N ALA A 52 -0.78 4.68 -6.06
CA ALA A 52 -1.31 5.81 -6.80
C ALA A 52 -0.22 6.50 -7.65
N ILE A 53 0.98 6.70 -7.11
CA ILE A 53 2.13 7.24 -7.85
C ILE A 53 2.48 6.34 -9.04
N LYS A 54 2.60 5.03 -8.81
CA LYS A 54 2.89 4.06 -9.88
C LYS A 54 1.82 4.08 -10.97
N ASN A 55 0.55 4.15 -10.59
CA ASN A 55 -0.56 4.21 -11.53
C ASN A 55 -0.54 5.50 -12.35
N ARG A 56 -0.24 6.65 -11.73
CA ARG A 56 -0.06 7.93 -12.45
C ARG A 56 1.13 7.87 -13.42
N ALA A 57 2.25 7.30 -13.00
CA ALA A 57 3.43 7.13 -13.86
C ALA A 57 3.12 6.24 -15.06
N ARG A 58 2.42 5.12 -14.85
CA ARG A 58 1.99 4.21 -15.91
C ARG A 58 1.06 4.90 -16.92
N LYS A 59 0.02 5.60 -16.45
CA LYS A 59 -0.90 6.34 -17.31
C LYS A 59 -0.18 7.40 -18.17
N ARG A 60 0.79 8.11 -17.58
CA ARG A 60 1.60 9.09 -18.31
C ARG A 60 2.48 8.43 -19.38
N LEU A 61 3.01 7.24 -19.13
CA LEU A 61 3.76 6.50 -20.15
C LEU A 61 2.83 6.00 -21.27
N GLU A 62 1.67 5.45 -20.92
CA GLU A 62 0.67 4.96 -21.87
C GLU A 62 0.15 6.07 -22.79
N SER A 63 -0.04 7.30 -22.30
CA SER A 63 -0.46 8.42 -23.15
C SER A 63 0.56 8.72 -24.25
N TYR A 64 1.86 8.70 -23.94
CA TYR A 64 2.92 8.91 -24.94
C TYR A 64 3.00 7.76 -25.96
N LEU A 65 2.68 6.53 -25.55
CA LEU A 65 2.70 5.37 -26.44
C LEU A 65 1.49 5.35 -27.37
N ASN A 66 0.31 5.73 -26.87
CA ASN A 66 -0.95 5.67 -27.62
C ASN A 66 -1.17 6.86 -28.56
N GLU A 67 -0.58 8.03 -28.29
CA GLU A 67 -0.73 9.24 -29.12
C GLU A 67 0.17 9.27 -30.38
N GLY A 68 0.80 8.16 -30.76
CA GLY A 68 1.40 8.01 -32.10
C GLY A 68 2.81 8.59 -32.27
N GLY A 69 3.66 8.51 -31.23
CA GLY A 69 4.99 9.17 -31.25
C GLY A 69 6.17 8.38 -30.70
N GLY A 70 6.03 7.10 -30.31
CA GLY A 70 7.11 6.30 -29.70
C GLY A 70 8.40 6.17 -30.52
N LEU A 71 8.39 6.56 -31.81
CA LEU A 71 9.53 6.59 -32.72
C LEU A 71 10.11 8.00 -32.98
N LYS A 72 9.52 9.08 -32.45
CA LYS A 72 9.98 10.47 -32.72
C LYS A 72 10.55 11.23 -31.52
N ALA A 73 10.38 10.73 -30.29
CA ALA A 73 10.84 11.43 -29.09
C ALA A 73 12.27 11.08 -28.62
N ILE A 74 12.90 10.06 -29.24
CA ILE A 74 14.30 9.70 -29.03
C ILE A 74 15.03 9.86 -30.36
N ARG A 75 15.23 11.10 -30.80
CA ARG A 75 16.23 11.43 -31.81
C ARG A 75 16.74 12.85 -31.59
#